data_AF-A0A8K0PGG1-F1
#
_entry.id   AF-A0A8K0PGG1-F1
#
_cell.length_a   1.000
_cell.length_b   1.000
_cell.length_c   1.000
_cell.angle_alpha   90.00
_cell.angle_beta   90.00
_cell.angle_gamma   90.00
#
_symmetry.space_group_name_H-M   'P 1'
#
loop_
_entity.id
_entity.type
_entity.pdbx_description
1 polymer ?
#
loop_
_entity_poly.entity_id
_entity_poly.type
_entity_poly.pdbx_seq_one_letter_code
_entity_poly.pdbx_strand_id
1 'polypeptide(L)'
;MPRAGTTPPEISAAARRRRLAIEKAALEDYYANAGKISIRAIAARHPGVNRTTLSRRINGTHKPADVAFQHLQRLNPEQESAITTRVEALIEEGNAPDLVALTKLANEELQRGIDASDPSALEQVQAGGELGQCWGRNFLKRHPDLEVKRKLHSFHKAEATAVQKAMGELAKAYYVARQRADLLEEKNKELKARLEQLGDRRGGRPFGSGDIDPERRRILEAEKKRAFEEKKQAQAVLKSMDRVDHGYEEAQRRLHLAKQRHLQACKEVNDFVATQGLEEEEETTFEGFADQMHDASRTDPALAMQGIIRF
;
A
#
# COMPACT_ATOMS: atom_id res chain seq x y z
N MET A 1 59.76 21.03 10.84
CA MET A 1 58.99 20.88 9.59
C MET A 1 57.60 21.47 9.78
N PRO A 2 57.20 22.52 9.05
CA PRO A 2 55.83 23.02 9.09
C PRO A 2 54.91 21.97 8.42
N ARG A 3 53.88 21.50 9.15
CA ARG A 3 52.96 20.45 8.67
C ARG A 3 52.03 21.03 7.60
N ALA A 4 51.95 20.36 6.46
CA ALA A 4 51.13 20.73 5.31
C ALA A 4 49.65 20.77 5.71
N GLY A 5 49.07 21.97 5.64
CA GLY A 5 47.64 22.19 5.72
C GLY A 5 47.13 22.60 4.34
N THR A 6 45.96 22.09 3.95
CA THR A 6 45.12 22.72 2.95
C THR A 6 43.84 23.21 3.65
N THR A 7 43.71 24.53 3.63
CA THR A 7 42.68 25.35 4.24
C THR A 7 41.30 25.15 3.59
N PRO A 8 40.20 25.04 4.37
CA PRO A 8 38.84 25.25 3.86
C PRO A 8 38.70 26.66 3.26
N PRO A 9 37.75 26.91 2.33
CA PRO A 9 37.65 28.15 1.56
C PRO A 9 37.70 29.40 2.45
N GLU A 10 38.31 30.47 1.94
CA GLU A 10 38.82 31.64 2.68
C GLU A 10 37.85 32.35 3.63
N ILE A 11 36.56 32.07 3.55
CA ILE A 11 35.63 32.35 4.64
C ILE A 11 35.85 31.30 5.73
N SER A 12 36.84 31.49 6.63
CA SER A 12 36.67 31.18 8.07
C SER A 12 37.97 31.13 8.90
N ALA A 13 39.20 30.99 8.37
CA ALA A 13 40.39 30.95 9.25
C ALA A 13 40.61 32.28 10.01
N ALA A 14 40.55 33.40 9.28
CA ALA A 14 40.61 34.74 9.86
C ALA A 14 39.36 35.05 10.71
N ALA A 15 38.16 34.67 10.24
CA ALA A 15 36.92 34.86 11.00
C ALA A 15 36.90 34.05 12.32
N ARG A 16 37.50 32.85 12.32
CA ARG A 16 37.68 32.00 13.52
C ARG A 16 38.65 32.65 14.51
N ARG A 17 39.80 33.14 14.03
CA ARG A 17 40.76 33.88 14.87
C ARG A 17 40.12 35.14 15.48
N ARG A 18 39.34 35.88 14.69
CA ARG A 18 38.58 37.04 15.19
C ARG A 18 37.57 36.62 16.25
N ARG A 19 36.78 35.57 16.01
CA ARG A 19 35.82 35.06 17.00
C ARG A 19 36.50 34.57 18.29
N LEU A 20 37.66 33.90 18.18
CA LEU A 20 38.48 33.48 19.32
C LEU A 20 38.96 34.66 20.15
N ALA A 21 39.48 35.70 19.50
CA ALA A 21 39.92 36.91 20.18
C ALA A 21 38.78 37.57 20.95
N ILE A 22 37.58 37.63 20.34
CA ILE A 22 36.39 38.21 20.99
C ILE A 22 35.90 37.33 22.16
N GLU A 23 35.84 36.00 22.00
CA GLU A 23 35.45 35.09 23.08
C GLU A 23 36.47 35.08 24.24
N LYS A 24 37.77 35.20 23.94
CA LYS A 24 38.84 35.30 24.94
C LYS A 24 38.77 36.62 25.70
N ALA A 25 38.60 37.74 24.99
CA ALA A 25 38.40 39.06 25.61
C ALA A 25 37.18 39.08 26.55
N ALA A 26 36.09 38.39 26.17
CA ALA A 26 34.91 38.27 27.03
C ALA A 26 35.15 37.44 28.30
N LEU A 27 35.97 36.39 28.22
CA LEU A 27 36.38 35.62 29.39
C LEU A 27 37.32 36.44 30.29
N GLU A 28 38.28 37.14 29.71
CA GLU A 28 39.18 38.04 30.44
C GLU A 28 38.39 39.15 31.15
N ASP A 29 37.39 39.78 30.51
CA ASP A 29 36.50 40.76 31.15
C ASP A 29 35.71 40.13 32.32
N TYR A 30 35.24 38.89 32.17
CA TYR A 30 34.55 38.19 33.26
C TYR A 30 35.45 37.94 34.47
N TYR A 31 36.67 37.44 34.25
CA TYR A 31 37.62 37.14 35.32
C TYR A 31 38.24 38.41 35.92
N ALA A 32 38.48 39.46 35.13
CA ALA A 32 38.95 40.75 35.61
C ALA A 32 37.97 41.40 36.60
N ASN A 33 36.67 41.16 36.42
CA ASN A 33 35.63 41.63 37.31
C ASN A 33 35.27 40.64 38.44
N ALA A 34 36.08 39.59 38.65
CA ALA A 34 35.87 38.55 39.66
C ALA A 34 34.46 37.93 39.64
N GLY A 35 33.83 37.84 38.46
CA GLY A 35 32.47 37.31 38.31
C GLY A 35 31.33 38.18 38.87
N LYS A 36 31.60 39.44 39.26
CA LYS A 36 30.58 40.37 39.76
C LYS A 36 29.62 40.86 38.68
N ILE A 37 30.02 40.77 37.41
CA ILE A 37 29.21 41.18 36.26
C ILE A 37 28.52 39.95 35.68
N SER A 38 27.21 40.08 35.42
CA SER A 38 26.44 38.99 34.83
C SER A 38 26.96 38.59 33.44
N ILE A 39 26.93 37.29 33.15
CA ILE A 39 27.33 36.72 31.84
C ILE A 39 26.55 37.38 30.68
N ARG A 40 25.30 37.78 30.92
CA ARG A 40 24.48 38.50 29.94
C ARG A 40 25.06 39.89 29.63
N ALA A 41 25.48 40.63 30.64
CA ALA A 41 26.07 41.96 30.46
C ALA A 41 27.41 41.87 29.72
N ILE A 42 28.23 40.86 30.00
CA ILE A 42 29.49 40.66 29.28
C ILE A 42 29.23 40.24 27.83
N ALA A 43 28.34 39.28 27.57
CA ALA A 43 28.00 38.90 26.21
C ALA A 43 27.44 40.07 25.37
N ALA A 44 26.76 41.04 26.00
CA ALA A 44 26.29 42.25 25.32
C ALA A 44 27.42 43.23 24.96
N ARG A 45 28.50 43.26 25.75
CA ARG A 45 29.70 44.11 25.48
C ARG A 45 30.59 43.55 24.38
N HIS A 46 30.47 42.26 24.06
CA HIS A 46 31.28 41.58 23.05
C HIS A 46 30.39 41.07 21.89
N PRO A 47 30.22 41.88 20.82
CA PRO A 47 29.42 41.49 19.66
C PRO A 47 29.90 40.17 19.04
N GLY A 48 29.00 39.20 18.90
CA GLY A 48 29.32 37.87 18.35
C GLY A 48 29.62 36.78 19.37
N VAL A 49 29.64 37.09 20.68
CA VAL A 49 29.75 36.08 21.75
C VAL A 49 28.37 35.58 22.14
N ASN A 50 28.13 34.28 21.98
CA ASN A 50 26.89 33.67 22.45
C ASN A 50 26.94 33.48 23.97
N ARG A 51 25.93 34.01 24.69
CA ARG A 51 25.77 33.88 26.15
C ARG A 51 25.93 32.44 26.62
N THR A 52 25.31 31.49 25.92
CA THR A 52 25.32 30.07 26.29
C THR A 52 26.72 29.48 26.17
N THR A 53 27.46 29.86 25.11
CA THR A 53 28.85 29.43 24.92
C THR A 53 29.76 30.00 26.01
N LEU A 54 29.61 31.29 26.34
CA LEU A 54 30.37 31.95 27.40
C LEU A 54 30.11 31.29 28.77
N SER A 55 28.83 31.06 29.10
CA SER A 55 28.45 30.39 30.35
C SER A 55 29.00 28.98 30.47
N ARG A 56 28.93 28.18 29.41
CA ARG A 56 29.48 26.81 29.44
C ARG A 56 31.00 26.80 29.60
N ARG A 57 31.71 27.76 29.00
CA ARG A 57 33.17 27.92 29.15
C ARG A 57 33.55 28.33 30.58
N ILE A 58 32.86 29.29 31.19
CA ILE A 58 33.08 29.70 32.59
C ILE A 58 32.89 28.52 33.55
N ASN A 59 31.85 27.71 33.32
CA ASN A 59 31.52 26.55 34.16
C ASN A 59 32.37 25.29 33.85
N GLY A 60 33.36 25.38 32.95
CA GLY A 60 34.22 24.23 32.57
C GLY A 60 33.52 23.12 31.78
N THR A 61 32.24 23.30 31.41
CA THR A 61 31.44 22.32 30.64
C THR A 61 31.66 22.40 29.13
N HIS A 62 32.46 23.36 28.68
CA HIS A 62 32.88 23.52 27.30
C HIS A 62 34.40 23.57 27.24
N LYS A 63 34.98 23.00 26.17
CA LYS A 63 36.44 23.03 25.95
C LYS A 63 36.97 24.47 26.10
N PRO A 64 38.18 24.70 26.66
CA PRO A 64 38.81 26.01 26.73
C PRO A 64 38.86 26.70 25.37
N ALA A 65 38.89 28.04 25.31
CA ALA A 65 38.91 28.79 24.03
C ALA A 65 40.02 28.30 23.10
N ASP A 66 41.18 28.03 23.68
CA ASP A 66 42.38 27.59 22.99
C ASP A 66 42.29 26.16 22.42
N VAL A 67 41.42 25.32 22.99
CA VAL A 67 41.25 23.89 22.60
C VAL A 67 39.97 23.67 21.80
N ALA A 68 38.92 24.47 22.02
CA ALA A 68 37.60 24.28 21.45
C ALA A 68 37.56 24.37 19.92
N PHE A 69 38.50 25.10 19.32
CA PHE A 69 38.57 25.32 17.88
C PHE A 69 39.86 24.78 17.24
N GLN A 70 40.73 24.13 18.01
CA GLN A 70 41.72 23.21 17.45
C GLN A 70 40.96 21.98 16.94
N HIS A 71 40.38 22.10 15.75
CA HIS A 71 39.97 20.94 14.98
C HIS A 71 41.23 20.24 14.47
N LEU A 72 41.93 19.57 15.39
CA LEU A 72 42.78 18.45 15.01
C LEU A 72 41.81 17.38 14.51
N GLN A 73 41.63 17.32 13.19
CA GLN A 73 41.09 16.11 12.60
C GLN A 73 41.99 14.97 13.07
N ARG A 74 41.39 13.95 13.70
CA ARG A 74 42.15 12.79 14.18
C ARG A 74 42.69 11.94 13.02
N LEU A 75 42.05 12.06 11.86
CA LEU A 75 42.48 11.43 10.62
C LEU A 75 43.36 12.40 9.82
N ASN A 76 44.46 11.89 9.30
CA ASN A 76 45.33 12.60 8.38
C ASN A 76 44.65 12.77 7.01
N PRO A 77 45.05 13.78 6.21
CA PRO A 77 44.47 14.00 4.88
C PRO A 77 44.53 12.78 3.95
N GLU A 78 45.61 12.00 4.03
CA GLU A 78 45.76 10.75 3.27
C GLU A 78 44.70 9.71 3.67
N GLN A 79 44.47 9.53 4.98
CA GLN A 79 43.42 8.64 5.48
C GLN A 79 42.03 9.15 5.08
N GLU A 80 41.80 10.47 5.11
CA GLU A 80 40.53 11.06 4.65
C GLU A 80 40.32 10.84 3.14
N SER A 81 41.38 10.90 2.34
CA SER A 81 41.33 10.59 0.90
C SER A 81 41.05 9.11 0.63
N ALA A 82 41.68 8.20 1.39
CA ALA A 82 41.44 6.75 1.27
C ALA A 82 39.99 6.39 1.62
N ILE A 83 39.43 7.00 2.67
CA ILE A 83 38.01 6.85 3.01
C ILE A 83 37.13 7.37 1.87
N THR A 84 37.47 8.51 1.28
CA THR A 84 36.72 9.10 0.17
C THR A 84 36.68 8.15 -1.03
N THR A 85 37.83 7.67 -1.51
CA THR A 85 37.92 6.71 -2.62
C THR A 85 37.14 5.43 -2.35
N ARG A 86 37.25 4.91 -1.12
CA ARG A 86 36.52 3.68 -0.72
C ARG A 86 35.01 3.88 -0.68
N VAL A 87 34.54 5.05 -0.22
CA VAL A 87 33.12 5.40 -0.23
C VAL A 87 32.61 5.60 -1.66
N GLU A 88 33.41 6.17 -2.56
CA GLU A 88 33.04 6.31 -3.97
C GLU A 88 32.90 4.95 -4.66
N ALA A 89 33.87 4.06 -4.48
CA ALA A 89 33.78 2.69 -5.02
C ALA A 89 32.52 1.96 -4.52
N LEU A 90 32.22 2.05 -3.23
CA LEU A 90 31.01 1.47 -2.65
C LEU A 90 29.72 2.05 -3.24
N ILE A 91 29.71 3.35 -3.56
CA ILE A 91 28.57 3.99 -4.22
C ILE A 91 28.41 3.47 -5.66
N GLU A 92 29.52 3.35 -6.39
CA GLU A 92 29.53 2.83 -7.77
C GLU A 92 29.09 1.36 -7.84
N GLU A 93 29.45 0.56 -6.84
CA GLU A 93 28.98 -0.82 -6.66
C GLU A 93 27.50 -0.93 -6.24
N GLY A 94 26.82 0.20 -6.02
CA GLY A 94 25.42 0.23 -5.60
C GLY A 94 25.19 0.01 -4.10
N ASN A 95 26.22 0.20 -3.27
CA ASN A 95 26.20 0.02 -1.83
C ASN A 95 26.61 1.29 -1.09
N ALA A 96 25.82 2.35 -1.25
CA ALA A 96 26.11 3.62 -0.59
C ALA A 96 26.07 3.49 0.96
N PRO A 97 27.19 3.75 1.68
CA PRO A 97 27.29 3.50 3.11
C PRO A 97 26.47 4.49 3.94
N ASP A 98 25.77 3.99 4.95
CA ASP A 98 25.05 4.81 5.91
C ASP A 98 26.01 5.53 6.88
N LEU A 99 25.49 6.42 7.74
CA LEU A 99 26.33 7.18 8.69
C LEU A 99 27.10 6.25 9.65
N VAL A 100 26.52 5.10 10.01
CA VAL A 100 27.13 4.13 10.92
C VAL A 100 28.28 3.40 10.21
N ALA A 101 28.05 2.86 9.01
CA ALA A 101 29.06 2.20 8.19
C ALA A 101 30.19 3.15 7.81
N LEU A 102 29.88 4.40 7.46
CA LEU A 102 30.89 5.43 7.20
C LEU A 102 31.79 5.66 8.41
N THR A 103 31.19 5.70 9.62
CA THR A 103 31.96 5.88 10.86
C THR A 103 32.82 4.65 11.17
N LYS A 104 32.33 3.44 10.88
CA LYS A 104 33.10 2.20 11.01
C LYS A 104 34.29 2.17 10.04
N LEU A 105 34.08 2.48 8.76
CA LEU A 105 35.15 2.60 7.77
C LEU A 105 36.21 3.61 8.19
N ALA A 106 35.78 4.74 8.76
CA ALA A 106 36.71 5.74 9.26
C ALA A 106 37.52 5.26 10.48
N ASN A 107 36.93 4.45 11.35
CA ASN A 107 37.65 3.81 12.47
C ASN A 107 38.61 2.72 11.98
N GLU A 108 38.27 1.97 10.93
CA GLU A 108 39.18 1.01 10.28
C GLU A 108 40.42 1.73 9.73
N GLU A 109 40.23 2.81 8.97
CA GLU A 109 41.36 3.56 8.41
C GLU A 109 42.16 4.32 9.50
N LEU A 110 41.49 4.71 10.60
CA LEU A 110 42.17 5.25 11.77
C LEU A 110 43.09 4.21 12.41
N GLN A 111 42.62 2.96 12.58
CA GLN A 111 43.42 1.86 13.11
C GLN A 111 44.56 1.45 12.18
N ARG A 112 44.33 1.48 10.86
CA ARG A 112 45.32 1.13 9.84
C ARG A 112 46.52 2.08 9.81
N GLY A 113 46.30 3.36 10.12
CA GLY A 113 47.37 4.36 10.19
C GLY A 113 48.17 4.34 11.48
N ILE A 114 47.89 3.40 12.40
CA ILE A 114 48.69 3.19 13.60
C ILE A 114 49.76 2.15 13.27
N ASP A 115 51.01 2.59 13.19
CA ASP A 115 52.11 1.65 13.13
C ASP A 115 52.17 0.85 14.44
N ALA A 116 51.97 -0.47 14.34
CA ALA A 116 52.02 -1.39 15.49
C ALA A 116 53.38 -1.37 16.22
N SER A 117 54.39 -0.79 15.58
CA SER A 117 55.76 -0.64 16.09
C SER A 117 55.99 0.64 16.88
N ASP A 118 55.03 1.58 16.92
CA ASP A 118 55.11 2.81 17.73
C ASP A 118 54.14 2.75 18.93
N PRO A 119 54.66 2.43 20.13
CA PRO A 119 53.84 2.36 21.35
C PRO A 119 53.13 3.68 21.68
N SER A 120 53.73 4.82 21.31
CA SER A 120 53.20 6.14 21.62
C SER A 120 51.99 6.50 20.76
N ALA A 121 51.97 6.06 19.50
CA ALA A 121 50.83 6.20 18.60
C ALA A 121 49.64 5.33 19.06
N LEU A 122 49.92 4.13 19.57
CA LEU A 122 48.91 3.21 20.08
C LEU A 122 48.20 3.77 21.33
N GLU A 123 48.97 4.31 22.30
CA GLU A 123 48.42 4.94 23.50
C GLU A 123 47.58 6.19 23.18
N GLN A 124 48.01 7.01 22.23
CA GLN A 124 47.25 8.21 21.82
C GLN A 124 45.90 7.87 21.19
N VAL A 125 45.82 6.80 20.39
CA VAL A 125 44.54 6.37 19.80
C VAL A 125 43.63 5.74 20.85
N GLN A 126 44.17 4.91 21.74
CA GLN A 126 43.41 4.32 22.85
C GLN A 126 42.84 5.41 23.77
N ALA A 127 43.63 6.45 24.09
CA ALA A 127 43.17 7.59 24.87
C ALA A 127 42.12 8.46 24.14
N GLY A 128 42.20 8.54 22.81
CA GLY A 128 41.26 9.33 21.99
C GLY A 128 39.92 8.65 21.73
N GLY A 129 39.80 7.33 21.93
CA GLY A 129 38.59 6.54 21.68
C GLY A 129 38.22 6.42 20.20
N GLU A 130 37.04 5.89 19.89
CA GLU A 130 36.54 5.78 18.51
C GLU A 130 35.97 7.11 17.97
N LEU A 131 35.95 7.27 16.64
CA LEU A 131 35.22 8.36 16.00
C LEU A 131 33.71 8.14 16.18
N GLY A 132 33.01 9.18 16.64
CA GLY A 132 31.56 9.17 16.78
C GLY A 132 30.82 9.68 15.53
N GLN A 133 29.49 9.53 15.51
CA GLN A 133 28.65 9.92 14.36
C GLN A 133 28.76 11.42 13.98
N CYS A 134 29.12 12.29 14.92
CA CYS A 134 29.38 13.70 14.64
C CYS A 134 30.54 13.89 13.63
N TRP A 135 31.53 12.99 13.64
CA TRP A 135 32.60 13.01 12.64
C TRP A 135 32.05 12.70 11.26
N GLY A 136 31.26 11.62 11.10
CA GLY A 136 30.69 11.23 9.80
C GLY A 136 29.80 12.32 9.19
N ARG A 137 29.00 13.02 10.01
CA ARG A 137 28.22 14.18 9.55
C ARG A 137 29.11 15.34 9.09
N ASN A 138 30.20 15.62 9.80
CA ASN A 138 31.12 16.68 9.42
C ASN A 138 31.97 16.30 8.19
N PHE A 139 32.30 15.02 8.01
CA PHE A 139 32.95 14.50 6.81
C PHE A 139 32.09 14.74 5.57
N LEU A 140 30.81 14.37 5.60
CA LEU A 140 29.89 14.61 4.48
C LEU A 140 29.69 16.10 4.18
N LYS A 141 29.68 16.95 5.20
CA LYS A 141 29.66 18.41 4.99
C LYS A 141 30.91 18.95 4.29
N ARG A 142 32.06 18.28 4.43
CA ARG A 142 33.30 18.63 3.72
C ARG A 142 33.32 18.06 2.30
N HIS A 143 32.59 16.97 2.05
CA HIS A 143 32.50 16.27 0.77
C HIS A 143 31.05 16.23 0.25
N PRO A 144 30.51 17.38 -0.21
CA PRO A 144 29.11 17.48 -0.62
C PRO A 144 28.76 16.54 -1.79
N ASP A 145 29.71 16.25 -2.68
CA ASP A 145 29.51 15.35 -3.82
C ASP A 145 29.17 13.93 -3.37
N LEU A 146 29.82 13.43 -2.31
CA LEU A 146 29.51 12.15 -1.70
C LEU A 146 28.12 12.15 -1.04
N GLU A 147 27.75 13.26 -0.41
CA GLU A 147 26.43 13.40 0.21
C GLU A 147 25.31 13.33 -0.84
N VAL A 148 25.50 14.00 -1.98
CA VAL A 148 24.56 13.98 -3.11
C VAL A 148 24.48 12.59 -3.72
N LYS A 149 25.62 11.98 -4.06
CA LYS A 149 25.68 10.63 -4.63
C LYS A 149 24.99 9.60 -3.72
N ARG A 150 25.24 9.67 -2.40
CA ARG A 150 24.58 8.79 -1.41
C ARG A 150 23.06 8.99 -1.37
N LYS A 151 22.59 10.23 -1.38
CA LYS A 151 21.14 10.53 -1.36
C LYS A 151 20.44 10.01 -2.62
N LEU A 152 21.03 10.25 -3.80
CA LEU A 152 20.53 9.72 -5.07
C LEU A 152 20.43 8.20 -5.05
N HIS A 153 21.47 7.52 -4.55
CA HIS A 153 21.45 6.07 -4.41
C HIS A 153 20.35 5.58 -3.44
N SER A 154 20.15 6.26 -2.31
CA SER A 154 19.08 5.92 -1.37
C SER A 154 17.69 6.05 -2.00
N PHE A 155 17.51 7.03 -2.89
CA PHE A 155 16.28 7.25 -3.61
C PHE A 155 16.03 6.12 -4.63
N HIS A 156 17.01 5.77 -5.46
CA HIS A 156 16.87 4.67 -6.42
C HIS A 156 16.61 3.32 -5.73
N LYS A 157 17.24 3.07 -4.57
CA LYS A 157 16.97 1.84 -3.80
C LYS A 157 15.54 1.81 -3.24
N ALA A 158 15.01 2.95 -2.81
CA ALA A 158 13.63 3.06 -2.35
C ALA A 158 12.63 2.86 -3.51
N GLU A 159 12.95 3.40 -4.68
CA GLU A 159 12.15 3.21 -5.90
C GLU A 159 12.14 1.74 -6.35
N ALA A 160 13.31 1.10 -6.41
CA ALA A 160 13.42 -0.31 -6.79
C ALA A 160 12.63 -1.24 -5.85
N THR A 161 12.69 -0.99 -4.54
CA THR A 161 11.92 -1.77 -3.55
C THR A 161 10.41 -1.52 -3.66
N ALA A 162 9.99 -0.28 -3.96
CA ALA A 162 8.58 0.04 -4.22
C ALA A 162 8.08 -0.68 -5.49
N VAL A 163 8.85 -0.68 -6.57
CA VAL A 163 8.52 -1.39 -7.81
C VAL A 163 8.43 -2.90 -7.56
N GLN A 164 9.39 -3.48 -6.85
CA GLN A 164 9.38 -4.92 -6.54
C GLN A 164 8.15 -5.31 -5.71
N LYS A 165 7.75 -4.46 -4.75
CA LYS A 165 6.53 -4.67 -3.98
C LYS A 165 5.28 -4.59 -4.85
N ALA A 166 5.19 -3.59 -5.73
CA ALA A 166 4.09 -3.43 -6.67
C ALA A 166 3.98 -4.63 -7.63
N MET A 167 5.10 -5.14 -8.15
CA MET A 167 5.12 -6.35 -8.97
C MET A 167 4.64 -7.57 -8.18
N GLY A 168 5.06 -7.71 -6.92
CA GLY A 168 4.59 -8.78 -6.04
C GLY A 168 3.08 -8.72 -5.75
N GLU A 169 2.53 -7.53 -5.57
CA GLU A 169 1.09 -7.31 -5.41
C GLU A 169 0.31 -7.61 -6.70
N LEU A 170 0.84 -7.20 -7.86
CA LEU A 170 0.25 -7.51 -9.16
C LEU A 170 0.24 -9.02 -9.45
N ALA A 171 1.32 -9.73 -9.12
CA ALA A 171 1.37 -11.19 -9.26
C ALA A 171 0.31 -11.90 -8.38
N LYS A 172 0.11 -11.42 -7.15
CA LYS A 172 -0.96 -11.93 -6.26
C LYS A 172 -2.35 -11.65 -6.84
N ALA A 173 -2.58 -10.44 -7.35
CA ALA A 173 -3.86 -10.08 -7.97
C ALA A 173 -4.16 -10.96 -9.19
N TYR A 174 -3.16 -11.22 -10.03
CA TYR A 174 -3.28 -12.12 -11.17
C TYR A 174 -3.63 -13.56 -10.74
N TYR A 175 -2.96 -14.07 -9.71
CA TYR A 175 -3.24 -15.41 -9.18
C TYR A 175 -4.69 -15.53 -8.67
N VAL A 176 -5.17 -14.55 -7.92
CA VAL A 176 -6.57 -14.52 -7.43
C VAL A 176 -7.56 -14.41 -8.59
N ALA A 177 -7.27 -13.58 -9.58
CA ALA A 177 -8.12 -13.45 -10.78
C ALA A 177 -8.21 -14.78 -11.54
N ARG A 178 -7.11 -15.51 -11.66
CA ARG A 178 -7.08 -16.83 -12.30
C ARG A 178 -7.91 -17.87 -11.52
N GLN A 179 -7.73 -17.97 -10.20
CA GLN A 179 -8.55 -18.86 -9.38
C GLN A 179 -10.05 -18.57 -9.51
N ARG A 180 -10.41 -17.28 -9.59
CA ARG A 180 -11.80 -16.87 -9.80
C ARG A 180 -12.31 -17.22 -11.19
N ALA A 181 -11.47 -17.12 -12.22
CA ALA A 181 -11.81 -17.54 -13.58
C ALA A 181 -12.06 -19.05 -13.65
N ASP A 182 -11.20 -19.85 -13.03
CA ASP A 182 -11.36 -21.31 -12.96
C ASP A 182 -12.68 -21.70 -12.27
N LEU A 183 -12.99 -21.07 -11.13
CA LEU A 183 -14.27 -21.25 -10.42
C LEU A 183 -15.49 -20.84 -11.27
N LEU A 184 -15.37 -19.79 -12.08
CA LEU A 184 -16.43 -19.36 -12.99
C LEU A 184 -16.59 -20.35 -14.15
N GLU A 185 -15.52 -20.93 -14.64
CA GLU A 185 -15.55 -21.97 -15.67
C GLU A 185 -16.27 -23.23 -15.16
N GLU A 186 -15.96 -23.67 -13.95
CA GLU A 186 -16.66 -24.79 -13.30
C GLU A 186 -18.16 -24.50 -13.13
N LYS A 187 -18.52 -23.32 -12.61
CA LYS A 187 -19.93 -22.91 -12.50
C LYS A 187 -20.64 -22.85 -13.85
N ASN A 188 -19.95 -22.40 -14.90
CA ASN A 188 -20.51 -22.38 -16.25
C ASN A 188 -20.72 -23.80 -16.80
N LYS A 189 -19.82 -24.75 -16.51
CA LYS A 189 -20.00 -26.17 -16.86
C LYS A 189 -21.21 -26.75 -16.13
N GLU A 190 -21.35 -26.48 -14.83
CA GLU A 190 -22.51 -26.92 -14.04
C GLU A 190 -23.83 -26.33 -14.56
N LEU A 191 -23.84 -25.03 -14.90
CA LEU A 191 -25.02 -24.37 -15.47
C LEU A 191 -25.39 -24.94 -16.84
N LYS A 192 -24.41 -25.25 -17.69
CA LYS A 192 -24.65 -25.92 -18.97
C LYS A 192 -25.23 -27.32 -18.78
N ALA A 193 -24.68 -28.12 -17.87
CA ALA A 193 -25.22 -29.44 -17.56
C ALA A 193 -26.66 -29.37 -17.01
N ARG A 194 -26.96 -28.38 -16.15
CA ARG A 194 -28.35 -28.14 -15.69
C ARG A 194 -29.27 -27.70 -16.82
N LEU A 195 -28.80 -26.85 -17.73
CA LEU A 195 -29.58 -26.44 -18.90
C LEU A 195 -29.85 -27.61 -19.85
N GLU A 196 -28.91 -28.53 -20.01
CA GLU A 196 -29.06 -29.74 -20.80
C GLU A 196 -30.11 -30.68 -20.16
N GLN A 197 -30.03 -30.91 -18.85
CA GLN A 197 -31.06 -31.64 -18.09
C GLN A 197 -32.46 -30.99 -18.17
N LEU A 198 -32.53 -29.66 -18.25
CA LEU A 198 -33.79 -28.92 -18.45
C LEU A 198 -34.24 -28.92 -19.92
N GLY A 199 -33.30 -29.05 -20.86
CA GLY A 199 -33.53 -29.22 -22.29
C GLY A 199 -34.13 -30.58 -22.61
N ASP A 200 -33.64 -31.63 -21.94
CA ASP A 200 -34.23 -32.98 -21.99
C ASP A 200 -35.65 -32.99 -21.39
N ARG A 201 -35.90 -32.18 -20.35
CA ARG A 201 -37.27 -31.93 -19.84
C ARG A 201 -38.13 -31.05 -20.76
N ARG A 202 -37.56 -30.38 -21.77
CA ARG A 202 -38.29 -29.62 -22.79
C ARG A 202 -38.62 -30.44 -24.04
N GLY A 203 -38.27 -31.73 -24.07
CA GLY A 203 -38.74 -32.70 -25.07
C GLY A 203 -40.24 -33.02 -24.99
N GLY A 204 -40.94 -32.57 -23.95
CA GLY A 204 -42.39 -32.66 -23.85
C GLY A 204 -43.03 -31.29 -23.74
N ARG A 205 -43.43 -30.68 -24.87
CA ARG A 205 -44.62 -29.83 -24.82
C ARG A 205 -45.81 -30.79 -24.71
N PRO A 206 -46.70 -30.67 -23.71
CA PRO A 206 -48.02 -31.23 -23.82
C PRO A 206 -48.65 -30.60 -25.07
N PHE A 207 -48.90 -31.42 -26.08
CA PHE A 207 -49.75 -31.05 -27.20
C PHE A 207 -51.12 -30.71 -26.59
N GLY A 208 -51.51 -29.43 -26.61
CA GLY A 208 -52.83 -29.01 -26.11
C GLY A 208 -52.91 -27.73 -25.28
N SER A 209 -51.82 -27.03 -24.96
CA SER A 209 -51.87 -25.74 -24.23
C SER A 209 -52.35 -24.57 -25.12
N GLY A 210 -53.57 -24.66 -25.63
CA GLY A 210 -54.37 -23.48 -25.87
C GLY A 210 -54.70 -22.87 -24.50
N ASP A 211 -54.44 -21.57 -24.33
CA ASP A 211 -54.82 -20.87 -23.10
C ASP A 211 -56.31 -21.15 -22.82
N ILE A 212 -56.65 -21.74 -21.67
CA ILE A 212 -58.04 -22.07 -21.28
C ILE A 212 -58.91 -20.79 -21.21
N ASP A 213 -58.27 -19.64 -20.96
CA ASP A 213 -58.89 -18.32 -21.01
C ASP A 213 -57.88 -17.26 -21.52
N PRO A 214 -57.82 -17.01 -22.84
CA PRO A 214 -56.89 -16.08 -23.45
C PRO A 214 -57.20 -14.61 -23.12
N GLU A 215 -58.45 -14.28 -22.76
CA GLU A 215 -58.81 -12.92 -22.38
C GLU A 215 -58.26 -12.59 -20.99
N ARG A 216 -58.40 -13.50 -20.03
CA ARG A 216 -57.84 -13.32 -18.68
C ARG A 216 -56.31 -13.21 -18.68
N ARG A 217 -55.63 -13.97 -19.54
CA ARG A 217 -54.19 -13.83 -19.74
C ARG A 217 -53.81 -12.44 -20.26
N ARG A 218 -54.53 -11.94 -21.27
CA ARG A 218 -54.30 -10.59 -21.84
C ARG A 218 -54.50 -9.50 -20.79
N ILE A 219 -55.49 -9.64 -19.92
CA ILE A 219 -55.74 -8.70 -18.81
C ILE A 219 -54.56 -8.70 -17.84
N LEU A 220 -54.12 -9.87 -17.37
CA LEU A 220 -52.99 -9.99 -16.43
C LEU A 220 -51.66 -9.51 -17.03
N GLU A 221 -51.40 -9.80 -18.30
CA GLU A 221 -50.22 -9.29 -19.01
C GLU A 221 -50.27 -7.76 -19.20
N ALA A 222 -51.46 -7.19 -19.46
CA ALA A 222 -51.66 -5.75 -19.53
C ALA A 222 -51.46 -5.06 -18.17
N GLU A 223 -51.94 -5.67 -17.08
CA GLU A 223 -51.74 -5.18 -15.71
C GLU A 223 -50.27 -5.24 -15.30
N LYS A 224 -49.57 -6.33 -15.61
CA LYS A 224 -48.11 -6.45 -15.42
C LYS A 224 -47.35 -5.36 -16.18
N LYS A 225 -47.75 -5.05 -17.41
CA LYS A 225 -47.14 -3.99 -18.22
C LYS A 225 -47.38 -2.61 -17.61
N ARG A 226 -48.62 -2.31 -17.18
CA ARG A 226 -48.95 -1.05 -16.48
C ARG A 226 -48.16 -0.87 -15.19
N ALA A 227 -48.07 -1.91 -14.36
CA ALA A 227 -47.30 -1.88 -13.11
C ALA A 227 -45.79 -1.69 -13.37
N PHE A 228 -45.26 -2.22 -14.48
CA PHE A 228 -43.88 -2.00 -14.89
C PHE A 228 -43.64 -0.54 -15.32
N GLU A 229 -44.55 0.05 -16.08
CA GLU A 229 -44.49 1.46 -16.49
C GLU A 229 -44.56 2.40 -15.30
N GLU A 230 -45.45 2.14 -14.33
CA GLU A 230 -45.55 2.89 -13.06
C GLU A 230 -44.24 2.82 -12.26
N LYS A 231 -43.64 1.63 -12.13
CA LYS A 231 -42.33 1.45 -11.49
C LYS A 231 -41.23 2.22 -12.20
N LYS A 232 -41.23 2.20 -13.54
CA LYS A 232 -40.25 2.92 -14.37
C LYS A 232 -40.36 4.42 -14.19
N GLN A 233 -41.59 4.96 -14.16
CA GLN A 233 -41.85 6.37 -13.92
C GLN A 233 -41.43 6.79 -12.50
N ALA A 234 -41.82 6.04 -11.47
CA ALA A 234 -41.42 6.32 -10.09
C ALA A 234 -39.89 6.28 -9.90
N GLN A 235 -39.20 5.39 -10.62
CA GLN A 235 -37.74 5.33 -10.61
C GLN A 235 -37.10 6.52 -11.33
N ALA A 236 -37.70 7.00 -12.41
CA ALA A 236 -37.22 8.18 -13.12
C ALA A 236 -37.35 9.44 -12.24
N VAL A 237 -38.50 9.62 -11.56
CA VAL A 237 -38.72 10.74 -10.63
C VAL A 237 -37.71 10.71 -9.48
N LEU A 238 -37.48 9.56 -8.86
CA LEU A 238 -36.50 9.46 -7.77
C LEU A 238 -35.06 9.73 -8.25
N LYS A 239 -34.72 9.38 -9.50
CA LYS A 239 -33.40 9.65 -10.09
C LYS A 239 -33.18 11.12 -10.44
N SER A 240 -34.25 11.88 -10.68
CA SER A 240 -34.18 13.31 -10.97
C SER A 240 -34.20 14.20 -9.72
N MET A 241 -34.32 13.61 -8.51
CA MET A 241 -34.34 14.34 -7.25
C MET A 241 -33.04 14.12 -6.47
N ASP A 242 -32.55 15.19 -5.87
CA ASP A 242 -31.46 15.13 -4.92
C ASP A 242 -31.96 14.69 -3.54
N ARG A 243 -31.08 14.07 -2.75
CA ARG A 243 -31.43 13.51 -1.43
C ARG A 243 -31.89 14.56 -0.41
N VAL A 244 -31.61 15.83 -0.68
CA VAL A 244 -31.94 16.98 0.18
C VAL A 244 -33.28 17.61 -0.23
N ASP A 245 -33.84 17.20 -1.38
CA ASP A 245 -35.09 17.77 -1.88
C ASP A 245 -36.28 17.40 -1.00
N HIS A 246 -37.09 18.42 -0.68
CA HIS A 246 -38.37 18.22 -0.01
C HIS A 246 -39.29 17.38 -0.91
N GLY A 247 -39.48 16.11 -0.53
CA GLY A 247 -40.25 15.12 -1.30
C GLY A 247 -39.48 13.86 -1.72
N TYR A 248 -38.15 13.82 -1.52
CA TYR A 248 -37.34 12.64 -1.83
C TYR A 248 -37.82 11.37 -1.11
N GLU A 249 -38.16 11.48 0.18
CA GLU A 249 -38.70 10.36 0.97
C GLU A 249 -40.07 9.88 0.48
N GLU A 250 -40.89 10.79 -0.06
CA GLU A 250 -42.18 10.43 -0.66
C GLU A 250 -41.98 9.72 -2.01
N ALA A 251 -41.07 10.22 -2.85
CA ALA A 251 -40.69 9.56 -4.10
C ALA A 251 -40.10 8.16 -3.86
N GLN A 252 -39.32 7.99 -2.79
CA GLN A 252 -38.78 6.69 -2.40
C GLN A 252 -39.87 5.71 -1.96
N ARG A 253 -40.87 6.17 -1.19
CA ARG A 253 -42.04 5.36 -0.82
C ARG A 253 -42.88 4.96 -2.03
N ARG A 254 -43.11 5.89 -2.97
CA ARG A 254 -43.82 5.62 -4.24
C ARG A 254 -43.10 4.56 -5.08
N LEU A 255 -41.77 4.64 -5.21
CA LEU A 255 -40.98 3.62 -5.90
C LEU A 255 -41.08 2.25 -5.20
N HIS A 256 -41.08 2.22 -3.88
CA HIS A 256 -41.21 0.98 -3.12
C HIS A 256 -42.56 0.29 -3.38
N LEU A 257 -43.66 1.04 -3.31
CA LEU A 257 -45.00 0.54 -3.61
C LEU A 257 -45.13 0.07 -5.06
N ALA A 258 -44.62 0.83 -6.03
CA ALA A 258 -44.65 0.44 -7.44
C ALA A 258 -43.81 -0.84 -7.71
N LYS A 259 -42.71 -1.06 -7.00
CA LYS A 259 -41.94 -2.31 -7.05
C LYS A 259 -42.74 -3.50 -6.53
N GLN A 260 -43.45 -3.34 -5.41
CA GLN A 260 -44.29 -4.39 -4.83
C GLN A 260 -45.43 -4.76 -5.78
N ARG A 261 -46.14 -3.76 -6.35
CA ARG A 261 -47.21 -3.99 -7.34
C ARG A 261 -46.72 -4.73 -8.57
N HIS A 262 -45.57 -4.36 -9.11
CA HIS A 262 -45.02 -5.06 -10.27
C HIS A 262 -44.62 -6.52 -9.94
N LEU A 263 -44.06 -6.77 -8.75
CA LEU A 263 -43.75 -8.13 -8.30
C LEU A 263 -45.01 -8.97 -8.12
N GLN A 264 -46.05 -8.39 -7.55
CA GLN A 264 -47.35 -9.05 -7.40
C GLN A 264 -47.98 -9.39 -8.75
N ALA A 265 -48.02 -8.45 -9.71
CA ALA A 265 -48.53 -8.72 -11.05
C ALA A 265 -47.70 -9.76 -11.82
N CYS A 266 -46.39 -9.81 -11.60
CA CYS A 266 -45.56 -10.90 -12.15
C CYS A 266 -45.92 -12.26 -11.54
N LYS A 267 -46.21 -12.28 -10.24
CA LYS A 267 -46.63 -13.49 -9.54
C LYS A 267 -47.99 -13.97 -10.05
N GLU A 268 -48.97 -13.07 -10.20
CA GLU A 268 -50.32 -13.41 -10.68
C GLU A 268 -50.31 -14.00 -12.11
N VAL A 269 -49.47 -13.48 -13.01
CA VAL A 269 -49.26 -14.09 -14.34
C VAL A 269 -48.64 -15.49 -14.24
N ASN A 270 -47.63 -15.67 -13.39
CA ASN A 270 -46.98 -16.95 -13.21
C ASN A 270 -47.91 -17.99 -12.56
N ASP A 271 -48.68 -17.58 -11.54
CA ASP A 271 -49.66 -18.41 -10.85
C ASP A 271 -50.78 -18.82 -11.82
N PHE A 272 -51.27 -17.90 -12.67
CA PHE A 272 -52.24 -18.22 -13.72
C PHE A 272 -51.69 -19.27 -14.72
N VAL A 273 -50.46 -19.10 -15.19
CA VAL A 273 -49.82 -20.07 -16.09
C VAL A 273 -49.61 -21.42 -15.40
N ALA A 274 -49.26 -21.43 -14.11
CA ALA A 274 -49.11 -22.66 -13.34
C ALA A 274 -50.43 -23.39 -13.13
N THR A 275 -51.53 -22.66 -12.89
CA THR A 275 -52.87 -23.26 -12.72
C THR A 275 -53.44 -23.88 -14.00
N GLN A 276 -52.98 -23.45 -15.19
CA GLN A 276 -53.36 -24.10 -16.46
C GLN A 276 -52.58 -25.40 -16.74
N GLY A 277 -51.58 -25.73 -15.91
CA GLY A 277 -50.85 -26.99 -15.99
C GLY A 277 -51.38 -28.11 -15.08
N LEU A 278 -52.51 -27.87 -14.42
CA LEU A 278 -53.17 -28.84 -13.52
C LEU A 278 -54.53 -29.23 -14.12
N GLU A 279 -54.53 -30.08 -15.14
CA GLU A 279 -55.70 -30.95 -15.38
C GLU A 279 -55.54 -32.21 -14.51
N GLU A 280 -56.66 -32.65 -13.94
CA GLU A 280 -56.80 -33.78 -13.03
C GLU A 280 -56.24 -35.06 -13.68
N GLU A 281 -55.20 -35.64 -13.07
CA GLU A 281 -54.81 -37.02 -13.36
C GLU A 281 -55.96 -37.91 -12.88
N GLU A 282 -56.81 -38.40 -13.79
CA GLU A 282 -57.56 -39.63 -13.53
C GLU A 282 -56.53 -40.71 -13.16
N GLU A 283 -56.58 -41.20 -11.92
CA GLU A 283 -55.76 -42.31 -11.44
C GLU A 283 -56.02 -43.57 -12.28
N THR A 284 -55.34 -43.73 -13.41
CA THR A 284 -55.11 -45.05 -13.97
C THR A 284 -53.93 -45.66 -13.23
N THR A 285 -54.23 -46.39 -12.16
CA THR A 285 -53.24 -47.16 -11.41
C THR A 285 -52.54 -48.18 -12.32
N PHE A 286 -51.23 -48.30 -12.14
CA PHE A 286 -50.28 -49.16 -12.86
C PHE A 286 -50.67 -50.65 -12.90
N GLU A 287 -51.58 -51.10 -12.03
CA GLU A 287 -52.04 -52.49 -11.97
C GLU A 287 -52.84 -52.92 -13.21
N GLY A 288 -53.62 -52.02 -13.83
CA GLY A 288 -54.39 -52.34 -15.04
C GLY A 288 -53.54 -52.58 -16.30
N PHE A 289 -52.35 -51.98 -16.37
CA PHE A 289 -51.45 -52.10 -17.52
C PHE A 289 -50.67 -53.42 -17.52
N ALA A 290 -50.33 -53.92 -16.32
CA ALA A 290 -49.64 -55.19 -16.16
C ALA A 290 -50.53 -56.38 -16.58
N ASP A 291 -51.82 -56.35 -16.22
CA ASP A 291 -52.78 -57.39 -16.59
C ASP A 291 -53.10 -57.38 -18.09
N GLN A 292 -53.20 -56.20 -18.72
CA GLN A 292 -53.41 -56.08 -20.17
C GLN A 292 -52.19 -56.58 -20.99
N MET A 293 -50.96 -56.34 -20.52
CA MET A 293 -49.74 -56.86 -21.14
C MET A 293 -49.61 -58.38 -21.00
N HIS A 294 -50.06 -58.94 -19.86
CA HIS A 294 -49.99 -60.37 -19.62
C HIS A 294 -50.94 -61.17 -20.54
N ASP A 295 -52.12 -60.64 -20.85
CA ASP A 295 -53.06 -61.28 -21.79
C ASP A 295 -52.69 -61.07 -23.27
N ALA A 296 -52.12 -59.91 -23.63
CA ALA A 296 -51.62 -59.67 -24.99
C ALA A 296 -50.42 -60.57 -25.35
N SER A 297 -49.53 -60.86 -24.39
CA SER A 297 -48.37 -61.73 -24.59
C SER A 297 -48.72 -63.20 -24.89
N ARG A 298 -49.96 -63.63 -24.54
CA ARG A 298 -50.45 -64.99 -24.80
C ARG A 298 -51.07 -65.15 -26.19
N THR A 299 -51.51 -64.07 -26.82
CA THR A 299 -52.25 -64.12 -28.10
C THR A 299 -51.39 -63.73 -29.29
N ASP A 300 -50.41 -62.82 -29.13
CA ASP A 300 -49.44 -62.53 -30.18
C ASP A 300 -48.14 -61.93 -29.60
N PRO A 301 -47.04 -62.71 -29.49
CA PRO A 301 -45.79 -62.24 -28.90
C PRO A 301 -45.10 -61.12 -29.71
N ALA A 302 -45.50 -60.89 -30.97
CA ALA A 302 -44.95 -59.81 -31.79
C ALA A 302 -45.49 -58.41 -31.39
N LEU A 303 -46.70 -58.34 -30.85
CA LEU A 303 -47.33 -57.08 -30.42
C LEU A 303 -46.78 -56.59 -29.07
N ALA A 304 -46.44 -57.49 -28.16
CA ALA A 304 -45.83 -57.16 -26.87
C ALA A 304 -44.45 -56.49 -27.01
N MET A 305 -43.68 -56.85 -28.04
CA MET A 305 -42.38 -56.22 -28.30
C MET A 305 -42.47 -54.82 -28.91
N GLN A 306 -43.60 -54.42 -29.50
CA GLN A 306 -43.79 -53.03 -29.96
C GLN A 306 -44.11 -52.06 -28.82
N GLY A 307 -44.67 -52.54 -27.70
CA GLY A 307 -44.94 -51.73 -26.51
C GLY A 307 -43.68 -51.34 -25.72
N ILE A 308 -42.62 -52.17 -25.77
CA ILE A 308 -41.36 -51.92 -25.03
C ILE A 308 -40.46 -50.91 -25.76
N ILE A 309 -40.63 -50.72 -27.07
CA ILE A 309 -39.78 -49.81 -27.88
C ILE A 309 -40.26 -48.34 -27.81
N ARG A 310 -41.38 -48.04 -27.14
CA ARG A 310 -41.96 -46.68 -27.04
C ARG A 310 -41.95 -46.06 -25.63
N PHE A 311 -41.19 -46.63 -24.70
CA PHE A 311 -40.81 -45.99 -23.43
C PHE A 311 -39.30 -45.76 -23.36
#